data_AF-A0A5J4R9C4-F1
#
_entry.id   AF-A0A5J4R9C4-F1
#
_cell.length_a   1.000
_cell.length_b   1.000
_cell.length_c   1.000
_cell.angle_alpha   90.00
_cell.angle_beta   90.00
_cell.angle_gamma   90.00
#
_symmetry.space_group_name_H-M   'P 1'
#
loop_
_entity.id
_entity.type
_entity.pdbx_description
1 polymer ?
#
loop_
_entity_poly.entity_id
_entity_poly.type
_entity_poly.pdbx_seq_one_letter_code
_entity_poly.pdbx_strand_id
1 'polypeptide(L)'
;FVGAVADNFDERIEQKIFHCEIVVDNERVVAETKAYHKIPVISNFIDENGMDRMKEMIKANYDRIKAETKQIVADELQRIKNDPELCHLLPKQE
;
A
#
# COMPACT_ATOMS: atom_id res chain seq x y z
N PHE A 1 -9.87 -32.76 7.18
CA PHE A 1 -11.17 -32.21 6.75
C PHE A 1 -11.61 -33.01 5.53
N VAL A 2 -12.61 -33.87 5.68
CA VAL A 2 -13.13 -34.70 4.58
C VAL A 2 -14.21 -33.86 3.91
N GLY A 3 -13.98 -33.46 2.65
CA GLY A 3 -14.91 -32.63 1.90
C GLY A 3 -16.23 -33.37 1.69
N ALA A 4 -17.34 -32.73 2.02
CA ALA A 4 -18.65 -33.13 1.56
C ALA A 4 -18.74 -32.75 0.07
N VAL A 5 -18.68 -33.73 -0.81
CA VAL A 5 -18.83 -33.53 -2.26
C VAL A 5 -20.30 -33.77 -2.59
N ALA A 6 -21.07 -32.69 -2.76
CA ALA A 6 -22.33 -32.74 -3.50
C ALA A 6 -21.98 -32.54 -4.97
N ASP A 7 -22.30 -33.51 -5.83
CA ASP A 7 -22.04 -33.39 -7.27
C ASP A 7 -22.95 -32.35 -7.95
N ASN A 8 -24.04 -31.92 -7.30
CA ASN A 8 -24.97 -30.91 -7.81
C ASN A 8 -25.29 -29.86 -6.74
N PHE A 9 -25.12 -28.57 -7.08
CA PHE A 9 -25.33 -27.43 -6.17
C PHE A 9 -26.79 -27.27 -5.69
N ASP A 10 -27.74 -27.88 -6.38
CA ASP A 10 -29.17 -27.83 -6.07
C ASP A 10 -29.62 -28.95 -5.10
N GLU A 11 -28.78 -29.96 -4.86
CA GLU A 11 -29.09 -31.05 -3.95
C GLU A 11 -28.58 -30.78 -2.53
N ARG A 12 -29.53 -30.71 -1.60
CA ARG A 12 -29.24 -30.52 -0.17
C ARG A 12 -28.77 -31.82 0.46
N ILE A 13 -27.53 -31.85 0.98
CA ILE A 13 -27.00 -32.98 1.74
C ILE A 13 -27.30 -32.79 3.24
N GLU A 14 -28.15 -33.65 3.80
CA GLU A 14 -28.36 -33.72 5.26
C GLU A 14 -27.12 -34.31 5.96
N GLN A 15 -26.42 -33.49 6.76
CA GLN A 15 -25.25 -33.93 7.52
C GLN A 15 -25.66 -34.48 8.90
N LYS A 16 -25.54 -35.80 9.11
CA LYS A 16 -25.98 -36.47 10.36
C LYS A 16 -25.10 -36.23 11.60
N ILE A 17 -24.03 -35.44 11.50
CA ILE A 17 -23.06 -35.22 12.59
C ILE A 17 -23.35 -33.91 13.35
N PHE A 18 -24.08 -32.97 12.74
CA PHE A 18 -24.48 -31.70 13.34
C PHE A 18 -25.96 -31.45 13.11
N HIS A 19 -26.70 -30.95 14.10
CA HIS A 19 -28.08 -30.49 13.93
C HIS A 19 -28.13 -29.12 13.23
N CYS A 20 -27.36 -28.99 12.15
CA CYS A 20 -27.11 -27.74 11.43
C CYS A 20 -26.96 -28.05 9.93
N GLU A 21 -27.52 -27.22 9.06
CA GLU A 21 -27.38 -27.28 7.61
C GLU A 21 -26.34 -26.25 7.15
N ILE A 22 -25.42 -26.62 6.25
CA ILE A 22 -24.54 -25.67 5.56
C ILE A 22 -25.21 -25.33 4.23
N VAL A 23 -25.93 -24.21 4.18
CA VAL A 23 -26.57 -23.70 2.96
C VAL A 23 -25.59 -22.77 2.25
N VAL A 24 -25.17 -23.15 1.04
CA VAL A 24 -24.38 -22.27 0.16
C VAL A 24 -25.36 -21.45 -0.68
N ASP A 25 -25.54 -20.18 -0.33
CA ASP A 25 -26.41 -19.26 -1.07
C ASP A 25 -25.73 -18.80 -2.36
N ASN A 26 -25.95 -19.56 -3.43
CA ASN A 26 -25.37 -19.28 -4.74
C ASN A 26 -25.84 -17.95 -5.34
N GLU A 27 -27.08 -17.53 -5.08
CA GLU A 27 -27.60 -16.26 -5.59
C GLU A 27 -26.85 -15.08 -4.98
N ARG A 28 -26.58 -15.14 -3.67
CA ARG A 28 -25.76 -14.15 -2.97
C ARG A 28 -24.32 -14.15 -3.46
N VAL A 29 -23.71 -15.33 -3.64
CA VAL A 29 -22.33 -15.42 -4.17
C VAL A 29 -22.24 -14.84 -5.59
N VAL A 30 -23.22 -15.10 -6.46
CA VAL A 30 -23.28 -14.55 -7.81
C VAL A 30 -23.48 -13.03 -7.78
N ALA A 31 -24.33 -12.51 -6.88
CA ALA A 31 -24.53 -11.08 -6.70
C ALA A 31 -23.27 -10.37 -6.20
N GLU A 32 -22.58 -10.96 -5.21
CA GLU A 32 -21.31 -10.45 -4.67
C GLU A 32 -20.20 -10.46 -5.73
N THR A 33 -20.11 -11.54 -6.52
CA THR A 33 -19.13 -11.65 -7.61
C THR A 33 -19.40 -10.65 -8.72
N LYS A 34 -20.66 -10.35 -9.04
CA LYS A 34 -21.04 -9.31 -10.02
C LYS A 34 -20.71 -7.90 -9.55
N ALA A 35 -20.79 -7.64 -8.25
CA ALA A 35 -20.47 -6.36 -7.65
C ALA A 35 -18.97 -6.20 -7.32
N TYR A 36 -18.15 -7.22 -7.59
CA TYR A 36 -16.73 -7.17 -7.29
C TYR A 36 -15.99 -6.21 -8.22
N HIS A 37 -15.31 -5.23 -7.62
CA HIS A 37 -14.41 -4.34 -8.32
C HIS A 37 -12.97 -4.59 -7.86
N LYS A 38 -12.07 -4.79 -8.83
CA LYS A 38 -10.65 -4.95 -8.54
C LYS A 38 -10.11 -3.67 -7.90
N ILE A 39 -9.37 -3.82 -6.81
CA ILE A 39 -8.70 -2.69 -6.15
C ILE A 39 -7.80 -2.00 -7.18
N PRO A 40 -7.95 -0.69 -7.41
CA PRO A 40 -7.10 0.03 -8.34
C PRO A 40 -5.66 0.00 -7.84
N VAL A 41 -4.72 -0.22 -8.74
CA VAL A 41 -3.29 -0.14 -8.43
C VAL A 41 -2.92 1.34 -8.37
N ILE A 42 -2.73 1.87 -7.16
CA ILE A 42 -2.45 3.30 -6.92
C ILE A 42 -1.04 3.66 -7.41
N SER A 43 -0.09 2.76 -7.21
CA SER A 43 1.31 2.93 -7.63
C SER A 43 1.81 1.62 -8.21
N ASN A 44 2.11 1.60 -9.51
CA ASN A 44 2.74 0.46 -10.15
C ASN A 44 4.27 0.66 -10.12
N PHE A 45 4.99 -0.26 -9.49
CA PHE A 45 6.46 -0.28 -9.45
C PHE A 45 7.06 -1.15 -10.57
N ILE A 46 6.20 -1.75 -11.39
CA ILE A 46 6.57 -2.54 -12.54
C ILE A 46 6.73 -1.59 -13.73
N ASP A 47 7.90 -1.61 -14.35
CA ASP A 47 8.20 -0.82 -15.55
C ASP A 47 7.50 -1.39 -16.80
N GLU A 48 7.64 -0.69 -17.93
CA GLU A 48 7.06 -1.09 -19.22
C GLU A 48 7.55 -2.47 -19.71
N ASN A 49 8.66 -2.97 -19.18
CA ASN A 49 9.26 -4.26 -19.50
C ASN A 49 8.89 -5.37 -18.50
N GLY A 50 8.04 -5.09 -17.51
CA GLY A 50 7.64 -6.06 -16.50
C GLY A 50 8.63 -6.22 -15.34
N MET A 51 9.66 -5.38 -15.23
CA MET A 51 10.64 -5.44 -14.15
C MET A 51 10.23 -4.61 -12.93
N ASP A 52 10.34 -5.20 -11.74
CA ASP A 52 10.09 -4.53 -10.47
C ASP A 52 11.23 -3.55 -10.14
N ARG A 53 10.94 -2.25 -10.25
CA ARG A 53 11.87 -1.15 -9.91
C ARG A 53 11.61 -0.54 -8.54
N MET A 54 10.84 -1.18 -7.67
CA MET A 54 10.47 -0.64 -6.36
C MET A 54 11.68 -0.15 -5.57
N LYS A 55 12.75 -0.94 -5.48
CA LYS A 55 13.95 -0.58 -4.71
C LYS A 55 14.68 0.62 -5.29
N GLU A 56 14.79 0.70 -6.62
CA GLU A 56 15.47 1.81 -7.30
C GLU A 56 14.70 3.12 -7.10
N MET A 57 13.38 3.08 -7.27
CA MET A 57 12.51 4.24 -7.07
C MET A 57 12.54 4.74 -5.64
N ILE A 58 12.48 3.84 -4.64
CA ILE A 58 12.59 4.20 -3.23
C ILE A 58 13.93 4.87 -2.95
N LYS A 59 15.03 4.28 -3.43
CA LYS A 59 16.38 4.80 -3.22
C LYS A 59 16.55 6.18 -3.88
N ALA A 60 16.13 6.33 -5.12
CA ALA A 60 16.20 7.60 -5.83
C ALA A 60 15.40 8.71 -5.12
N ASN A 61 14.21 8.39 -4.60
CA ASN A 61 13.42 9.35 -3.84
C ASN A 61 14.09 9.74 -2.53
N TYR A 62 14.62 8.76 -1.79
CA TYR A 62 15.37 9.01 -0.57
C TYR A 62 16.60 9.91 -0.82
N ASP A 63 17.40 9.60 -1.83
CA ASP A 63 18.61 10.36 -2.17
C ASP A 63 18.25 11.80 -2.59
N ARG A 64 17.16 11.97 -3.36
CA ARG A 64 16.64 13.27 -3.75
C ARG A 64 16.18 14.10 -2.55
N ILE A 65 15.30 13.55 -1.70
CA ILE A 65 14.81 14.24 -0.50
C ILE A 65 15.97 14.62 0.41
N LYS A 66 16.96 13.75 0.55
CA LYS A 66 18.17 14.01 1.34
C LYS A 66 18.99 15.17 0.77
N ALA A 67 19.15 15.25 -0.55
CA ALA A 67 19.85 16.35 -1.20
C ALA A 67 19.08 17.68 -1.06
N GLU A 68 17.77 17.65 -1.34
CA GLU A 68 16.89 18.81 -1.19
C GLU A 68 16.89 19.34 0.27
N THR A 69 16.82 18.44 1.25
CA THR A 69 16.86 18.82 2.68
C THR A 69 18.19 19.48 3.04
N LYS A 70 19.32 18.97 2.55
CA LYS A 70 20.63 19.60 2.77
C LYS A 70 20.69 21.01 2.16
N GLN A 71 20.12 21.18 0.98
CA GLN A 71 20.07 22.48 0.31
C GLN A 71 19.22 23.46 1.12
N ILE A 72 18.03 23.05 1.57
CA ILE A 72 17.16 23.87 2.42
C ILE A 72 17.89 24.31 3.69
N VAL A 73 18.59 23.39 4.37
CA VAL A 73 19.38 23.74 5.55
C VAL A 73 20.48 24.75 5.24
N ALA A 74 21.20 24.57 4.13
CA ALA A 74 22.25 25.51 3.71
C ALA A 74 21.68 26.90 3.39
N ASP A 75 20.58 26.96 2.66
CA ASP A 75 19.91 28.21 2.28
C ASP A 75 19.35 28.94 3.51
N GLU A 76 18.75 28.21 4.44
CA GLU A 76 18.25 28.77 5.70
C GLU A 76 19.38 29.26 6.60
N LEU A 77 20.51 28.55 6.67
CA LEU A 77 21.70 29.04 7.38
C LEU A 77 22.25 30.33 6.75
N GLN A 78 22.25 30.46 5.43
CA GLN A 78 22.63 31.71 4.75
C GLN A 78 21.62 32.83 5.02
N ARG A 79 20.32 32.52 5.00
CA ARG A 79 19.26 33.49 5.31
C ARG A 79 19.42 34.04 6.73
N ILE A 80 19.63 33.15 7.71
CA ILE A 80 19.85 33.53 9.12
C ILE A 80 21.13 34.36 9.26
N LYS A 81 22.21 34.02 8.56
CA LYS A 81 23.46 34.78 8.59
C LYS A 81 23.30 36.20 8.05
N ASN A 82 22.49 36.38 7.01
CA ASN A 82 22.28 37.66 6.35
C ASN A 82 21.23 38.53 7.05
N ASP A 83 20.49 37.97 8.01
CA ASP A 83 19.50 38.68 8.81
C ASP A 83 20.14 39.22 10.11
N PRO A 84 20.24 40.54 10.29
CA PRO A 84 20.82 41.14 11.49
C PRO A 84 20.11 40.73 12.78
N GLU A 85 18.80 40.46 12.73
CA GLU A 85 18.03 40.05 13.91
C GLU A 85 18.24 38.58 14.27
N LEU A 86 18.60 37.72 13.31
CA LEU A 86 18.73 36.27 13.53
C LEU A 86 20.18 35.77 13.55
N CYS A 87 21.14 36.53 13.02
CA CYS A 87 22.55 36.12 12.90
C CYS A 87 23.19 35.72 14.24
N HIS A 88 22.72 36.29 15.36
CA HIS A 88 23.21 35.97 16.70
C HIS A 88 22.87 34.54 17.18
N LEU A 89 21.95 33.84 16.49
CA LEU A 89 21.57 32.46 16.77
C LEU A 89 22.56 31.44 16.19
N LEU A 90 23.42 31.86 15.26
CA LEU A 90 24.43 30.98 14.70
C LEU A 90 25.53 30.73 15.74
N PRO A 91 25.99 29.48 15.90
CA PRO A 91 27.10 29.18 16.79
C PRO A 91 28.33 29.99 16.35
N LYS A 92 29.02 30.59 17.31
CA LYS A 92 30.31 31.23 17.06
C LYS A 92 31.25 30.15 16.53
N GLN A 93 31.85 30.38 15.36
CA GLN A 93 32.91 29.49 14.84
C GLN A 93 34.06 29.52 15.86
N GLU A 94 34.34 28.37 16.49
CA GLU A 94 35.59 28.13 17.22
C GLU A 94 36.78 28.05 16.27
#